data_AF-A0AAW0X235-F1
#
_entry.id   AF-A0AAW0X235-F1
#
_cell.length_a   1.000
_cell.length_b   1.000
_cell.length_c   1.000
_cell.angle_alpha   90.00
_cell.angle_beta   90.00
_cell.angle_gamma   90.00
#
_symmetry.space_group_name_H-M   'P 1'
#
loop_
_entity.id
_entity.type
_entity.pdbx_description
1 polymer ?
#
loop_
_entity_poly.entity_id
_entity_poly.type
_entity_poly.pdbx_seq_one_letter_code
_entity_poly.pdbx_strand_id
1 'polypeptide(L)'
;QVFVLNSQRKKEILKALVFPAFIEGGQLPLSWTSVILNYVLMAEAPEKTVGLKIEEGEGARLRALKDAINHTVEKILGSWKPSLFVKCFPLLAKENEECLEAIRVSVVESVRRVIYEDINAIIEEDVAKSLEELGTLVKKYSGPLNRKSWRPSGDPVMDMRAHDAKVLQYEKMRLLKLVQSESKASEHLLKKVEAGRAECHKNHLEIKEHMSVLTKLNALALDLPQEKMMSHTEAVLSSDLPKLSMDE
;
A
#
# COMPACT_ATOMS: atom_id res chain seq x y z
N GLN A 1 -31.43 9.28 -56.15
CA GLN A 1 -30.53 9.62 -55.03
C GLN A 1 -31.09 8.97 -53.77
N VAL A 2 -30.47 7.88 -53.32
CA VAL A 2 -30.89 7.15 -52.11
C VAL A 2 -30.26 7.87 -50.91
N PHE A 3 -31.07 8.59 -50.14
CA PHE A 3 -30.63 9.21 -48.90
C PHE A 3 -30.35 8.12 -47.86
N VAL A 4 -29.06 7.82 -47.65
CA VAL A 4 -28.61 7.02 -46.51
C VAL A 4 -28.74 7.88 -45.27
N LEU A 5 -29.90 7.82 -44.63
CA LEU A 5 -30.13 8.47 -43.34
C LEU A 5 -29.49 7.66 -42.22
N ASN A 6 -28.69 8.34 -41.40
CA ASN A 6 -28.03 7.84 -40.21
C ASN A 6 -29.05 7.22 -39.21
N SER A 7 -28.70 6.11 -38.56
CA SER A 7 -29.58 5.28 -37.71
C SER A 7 -30.24 6.09 -36.59
N GLN A 8 -29.54 7.09 -36.03
CA GLN A 8 -30.12 8.00 -35.03
C GLN A 8 -31.22 8.90 -35.58
N ARG A 9 -31.05 9.43 -36.81
CA ARG A 9 -32.05 10.29 -37.45
C ARG A 9 -33.33 9.53 -37.80
N LYS A 10 -33.20 8.23 -38.13
CA LYS A 10 -34.35 7.34 -38.34
C LYS A 10 -35.14 7.08 -37.04
N LYS A 11 -34.46 6.92 -35.90
CA LYS A 11 -35.09 6.77 -34.58
C LYS A 11 -35.85 8.03 -34.15
N GLU A 12 -35.33 9.22 -34.43
CA GLU A 12 -36.03 10.48 -34.12
C GLU A 12 -37.27 10.71 -34.98
N ILE A 13 -37.19 10.39 -36.29
CA ILE A 13 -38.34 10.48 -37.19
C ILE A 13 -39.47 9.52 -36.76
N LEU A 14 -39.13 8.30 -36.31
CA LEU A 14 -40.11 7.35 -35.77
C LEU A 14 -40.72 7.82 -34.45
N LYS A 15 -39.93 8.40 -33.53
CA LYS A 15 -40.46 9.03 -32.31
C LYS A 15 -41.41 10.20 -32.62
N ALA A 16 -41.11 10.99 -33.66
CA ALA A 16 -41.93 12.13 -34.04
C ALA A 16 -43.25 11.73 -34.74
N LEU A 17 -43.29 10.60 -35.46
CA LEU A 17 -44.44 10.18 -36.26
C LEU A 17 -45.36 9.16 -35.57
N VAL A 18 -44.81 8.24 -34.77
CA VAL A 18 -45.58 7.13 -34.18
C VAL A 18 -46.24 7.53 -32.86
N PHE A 19 -45.60 8.40 -32.08
CA PHE A 19 -46.09 8.77 -30.75
C PHE A 19 -47.36 9.65 -30.76
N PRO A 20 -47.53 10.62 -31.68
CA PRO A 20 -48.76 11.43 -31.74
C PRO A 20 -49.98 10.62 -32.20
N ALA A 21 -49.80 9.71 -33.17
CA ALA A 21 -50.88 8.91 -33.74
C ALA A 21 -51.50 7.93 -32.72
N PHE A 22 -50.73 7.50 -31.72
CA PHE A 22 -51.20 6.58 -30.68
C PHE A 22 -51.99 7.30 -29.56
N ILE A 23 -51.78 8.60 -29.36
CA ILE A 23 -52.43 9.38 -28.28
C ILE A 23 -53.82 9.90 -28.70
N GLU A 24 -54.05 10.15 -29.99
CA GLU A 24 -55.30 10.76 -30.47
C GLU A 24 -56.38 9.76 -30.95
N GLY A 25 -56.18 8.44 -30.78
CA GLY A 25 -57.18 7.43 -31.15
C GLY A 25 -57.44 7.31 -32.65
N GLY A 26 -56.58 7.89 -33.49
CA GLY A 26 -56.65 7.77 -34.94
C GLY A 26 -56.20 6.40 -35.41
N GLN A 27 -57.06 5.68 -36.14
CA GLN A 27 -56.66 4.47 -36.85
C GLN A 27 -55.52 4.81 -37.83
N LEU A 28 -54.33 4.26 -37.59
CA LEU A 28 -53.24 4.30 -38.55
C LEU A 28 -53.70 3.60 -39.85
N PRO A 29 -53.41 4.18 -41.03
CA PRO A 29 -53.71 3.52 -42.29
C PRO A 29 -53.04 2.14 -42.34
N LEU A 30 -53.75 1.12 -42.82
CA LEU A 30 -53.27 -0.28 -42.94
C LEU A 30 -51.93 -0.42 -43.70
N SER A 31 -51.55 0.56 -44.51
CA SER A 31 -50.26 0.60 -45.19
C SER A 31 -49.09 0.92 -44.25
N TRP A 32 -49.32 1.66 -43.16
CA TRP A 32 -48.29 2.05 -42.19
C TRP A 32 -48.06 1.00 -41.11
N THR A 33 -49.11 0.27 -40.71
CA THR A 33 -48.95 -0.89 -39.81
C THR A 33 -48.04 -1.92 -40.47
N SER A 34 -48.20 -2.18 -41.76
CA SER A 34 -47.33 -3.06 -42.54
C SER A 34 -45.88 -2.57 -42.62
N VAL A 35 -45.64 -1.25 -42.73
CA VAL A 35 -44.29 -0.67 -42.75
C VAL A 35 -43.62 -0.73 -41.38
N ILE A 36 -44.35 -0.44 -40.30
CA ILE A 36 -43.84 -0.57 -38.92
C ILE A 36 -43.57 -2.04 -38.60
N LEU A 37 -44.46 -2.95 -38.99
CA LEU A 37 -44.28 -4.40 -38.83
C LEU A 37 -43.05 -4.88 -39.60
N ASN A 38 -42.88 -4.46 -40.85
CA ASN A 38 -41.69 -4.80 -41.65
C ASN A 38 -40.42 -4.20 -41.05
N TYR A 39 -40.45 -2.99 -40.50
CA TYR A 39 -39.27 -2.38 -39.86
C TYR A 39 -38.90 -3.04 -38.54
N VAL A 40 -39.90 -3.49 -37.76
CA VAL A 40 -39.69 -4.27 -36.53
C VAL A 40 -39.19 -5.68 -36.86
N LEU A 41 -39.68 -6.30 -37.93
CA LEU A 41 -39.20 -7.61 -38.43
C LEU A 41 -37.82 -7.53 -39.12
N MET A 42 -37.47 -6.38 -39.72
CA MET A 42 -36.19 -6.14 -40.41
C MET A 42 -35.13 -5.52 -39.50
N ALA A 43 -35.47 -5.18 -38.25
CA ALA A 43 -34.52 -4.72 -37.25
C ALA A 43 -33.65 -5.90 -36.79
N GLU A 44 -32.59 -6.15 -37.55
CA GLU A 44 -31.39 -6.93 -37.23
C GLU A 44 -31.65 -8.28 -36.54
N ALA A 45 -31.46 -9.34 -37.34
CA ALA A 45 -31.35 -10.71 -36.84
C ALA A 45 -30.48 -10.75 -35.56
N PRO A 46 -30.91 -11.47 -34.51
CA PRO A 46 -30.21 -11.49 -33.23
C PRO A 46 -28.81 -12.08 -33.43
N GLU A 47 -27.80 -11.20 -33.47
CA GLU A 47 -26.41 -11.63 -33.41
C GLU A 47 -26.21 -12.42 -32.12
N LYS A 48 -25.68 -13.63 -32.29
CA LYS A 48 -25.25 -14.61 -31.29
C LYS A 48 -25.21 -14.10 -29.84
N THR A 49 -26.11 -14.66 -29.03
CA THR A 49 -26.02 -14.81 -27.56
C THR A 49 -25.22 -13.72 -26.86
N VAL A 50 -25.86 -12.58 -26.62
CA VAL A 50 -25.33 -11.53 -25.74
C VAL A 50 -25.30 -12.10 -24.33
N GLY A 51 -24.13 -12.54 -23.88
CA GLY A 51 -23.87 -12.97 -22.51
C GLY A 51 -22.48 -12.51 -22.12
N LEU A 52 -22.19 -12.43 -20.82
CA LEU A 52 -20.85 -12.07 -20.35
C LEU A 52 -19.88 -13.12 -20.85
N LYS A 53 -18.95 -12.73 -21.74
CA LYS A 53 -17.90 -13.62 -22.22
C LYS A 53 -16.94 -13.93 -21.08
N ILE A 54 -16.61 -15.20 -20.95
CA ILE A 54 -15.62 -15.69 -19.99
C ILE A 54 -14.33 -15.86 -20.77
N GLU A 55 -13.35 -15.00 -20.52
CA GLU A 55 -12.05 -15.10 -21.20
C GLU A 55 -11.12 -16.10 -20.50
N GLU A 56 -10.30 -16.78 -21.30
CA GLU A 56 -9.24 -17.65 -20.81
C GLU A 56 -8.12 -16.79 -20.22
N GLY A 57 -8.09 -16.69 -18.89
CA GLY A 57 -7.16 -15.82 -18.16
C GLY A 57 -7.83 -15.16 -16.94
N GLU A 58 -9.15 -15.11 -16.94
CA GLU A 58 -9.90 -14.53 -15.83
C GLU A 58 -9.78 -15.38 -14.55
N GLY A 59 -9.55 -14.70 -13.43
CA GLY A 59 -9.47 -15.34 -12.12
C GLY A 59 -10.75 -16.12 -11.79
N ALA A 60 -10.60 -17.25 -11.09
CA ALA A 60 -11.73 -18.17 -10.79
C ALA A 60 -12.94 -17.48 -10.11
N ARG A 61 -12.71 -16.42 -9.34
CA ARG A 61 -13.77 -15.65 -8.66
C ARG A 61 -14.54 -14.74 -9.62
N LEU A 62 -13.84 -14.10 -10.55
CA LEU A 62 -14.46 -13.26 -11.57
C LEU A 62 -15.33 -14.11 -12.49
N ARG A 63 -14.85 -15.30 -12.88
CA ARG A 63 -15.62 -16.29 -13.62
C ARG A 63 -16.91 -16.68 -12.87
N ALA A 64 -16.79 -17.06 -11.60
CA ALA A 64 -17.95 -17.41 -10.78
C ALA A 64 -18.96 -16.27 -10.65
N LEU A 65 -18.50 -15.01 -10.60
CA LEU A 65 -19.38 -13.85 -10.59
C LEU A 65 -20.11 -13.70 -11.94
N LYS A 66 -19.40 -13.75 -13.07
CA LYS A 66 -20.00 -13.68 -14.41
C LYS A 66 -21.03 -14.79 -14.61
N ASP A 67 -20.72 -16.01 -14.17
CA ASP A 67 -21.65 -17.15 -14.22
C ASP A 67 -22.92 -16.90 -13.39
N ALA A 68 -22.77 -16.41 -12.16
CA ALA A 68 -23.90 -16.11 -11.29
C ALA A 68 -24.78 -14.99 -11.87
N ILE A 69 -24.18 -13.97 -12.49
CA ILE A 69 -24.90 -12.89 -13.16
C ILE A 69 -25.65 -13.42 -14.37
N ASN A 70 -24.97 -14.14 -15.27
CA ASN A 70 -25.59 -14.76 -16.45
C ASN A 70 -26.81 -15.60 -16.03
N HIS A 71 -26.67 -16.42 -14.98
CA HIS A 71 -27.78 -17.21 -14.46
C HIS A 71 -28.93 -16.36 -13.91
N THR A 72 -28.62 -15.25 -13.23
CA THR A 72 -29.62 -14.34 -12.68
C THR A 72 -30.40 -13.61 -13.77
N VAL A 73 -29.70 -13.11 -14.80
CA VAL A 73 -30.31 -12.44 -15.95
C VAL A 73 -31.23 -13.40 -16.69
N GLU A 74 -30.77 -14.61 -17.01
CA GLU A 74 -31.62 -15.60 -17.68
C GLU A 74 -32.81 -16.04 -16.82
N LYS A 75 -32.67 -16.07 -15.49
CA LYS A 75 -33.80 -16.35 -14.59
C LYS A 75 -34.84 -15.23 -14.59
N ILE A 76 -34.41 -13.98 -14.61
CA ILE A 76 -35.30 -12.81 -14.68
C ILE A 76 -36.03 -12.79 -16.03
N LEU A 77 -35.30 -12.92 -17.13
CA LEU A 77 -35.88 -12.91 -18.49
C LEU A 77 -36.73 -14.15 -18.76
N GLY A 78 -36.38 -15.31 -18.18
CA GLY A 78 -37.20 -16.53 -18.24
C GLY A 78 -38.55 -16.40 -17.53
N SER A 79 -38.71 -15.42 -16.64
CA SER A 79 -40.01 -15.13 -16.03
C SER A 79 -40.98 -14.42 -16.98
N TRP A 80 -40.49 -13.81 -18.06
CA TRP A 80 -41.25 -13.03 -19.04
C TRP A 80 -41.90 -13.94 -20.09
N LYS A 81 -42.76 -14.83 -19.62
CA LYS A 81 -43.45 -15.85 -20.41
C LYS A 81 -44.45 -15.23 -21.40
N PRO A 82 -44.65 -15.81 -22.60
CA PRO A 82 -45.65 -15.33 -23.56
C PRO A 82 -47.06 -15.19 -22.94
N SER A 83 -47.44 -16.10 -22.05
CA SER A 83 -48.74 -16.07 -21.36
C SER A 83 -48.95 -14.85 -20.47
N LEU A 84 -47.89 -14.21 -19.96
CA LEU A 84 -48.00 -12.95 -19.23
C LEU A 84 -48.24 -11.78 -20.18
N PHE A 85 -47.58 -11.78 -21.34
CA PHE A 85 -47.78 -10.75 -22.36
C PHE A 85 -49.19 -10.80 -22.93
N VAL A 86 -49.72 -11.99 -23.22
CA VAL A 86 -51.12 -12.17 -23.67
C VAL A 86 -52.12 -11.67 -22.62
N LYS A 87 -51.85 -11.91 -21.32
CA LYS A 87 -52.70 -11.41 -20.23
C LYS A 87 -52.67 -9.89 -20.10
N CYS A 88 -51.51 -9.27 -20.28
CA CYS A 88 -51.36 -7.80 -20.20
C CYS A 88 -51.86 -7.08 -21.46
N PHE A 89 -51.76 -7.72 -22.63
CA PHE A 89 -52.14 -7.14 -23.93
C PHE A 89 -53.16 -8.02 -24.67
N PRO A 90 -54.35 -8.27 -24.10
CA PRO A 90 -55.30 -9.24 -24.64
C PRO A 90 -55.91 -8.83 -25.98
N LEU A 91 -56.02 -7.53 -26.26
CA LEU A 91 -56.53 -7.03 -27.55
C LEU A 91 -55.52 -7.28 -28.67
N LEU A 92 -54.24 -6.97 -28.42
CA LEU A 92 -53.17 -7.18 -29.39
C LEU A 92 -52.94 -8.67 -29.67
N ALA A 93 -53.05 -9.53 -28.65
CA ALA A 93 -52.97 -10.98 -28.80
C ALA A 93 -54.09 -11.54 -29.71
N LYS A 94 -55.29 -10.97 -29.65
CA LYS A 94 -56.42 -11.39 -30.50
C LYS A 94 -56.29 -10.96 -31.95
N GLU A 95 -55.73 -9.77 -32.18
CA GLU A 95 -55.56 -9.22 -33.52
C GLU A 95 -54.35 -9.81 -34.24
N ASN A 96 -53.21 -9.92 -33.56
CA ASN A 96 -51.97 -10.41 -34.15
C ASN A 96 -51.01 -10.96 -33.07
N GLU A 97 -51.10 -12.27 -32.83
CA GLU A 97 -50.24 -12.97 -31.87
C GLU A 97 -48.76 -12.96 -32.28
N GLU A 98 -48.46 -13.04 -33.58
CA GLU A 98 -47.09 -12.98 -34.12
C GLU A 98 -46.43 -11.64 -33.82
N CYS A 99 -47.18 -10.53 -33.95
CA CYS A 99 -46.71 -9.19 -33.61
C CYS A 99 -46.38 -9.07 -32.11
N LEU A 100 -47.25 -9.60 -31.25
CA LEU A 100 -47.03 -9.58 -29.81
C LEU A 100 -45.78 -10.38 -29.43
N GLU A 101 -45.57 -11.54 -30.06
CA GLU A 101 -44.38 -12.36 -29.82
C GLU A 101 -43.11 -11.68 -30.35
N ALA A 102 -43.17 -11.03 -31.52
CA ALA A 102 -42.05 -10.24 -32.05
C ALA A 102 -41.67 -9.08 -31.11
N ILE A 103 -42.65 -8.37 -30.55
CA ILE A 103 -42.42 -7.32 -29.55
C ILE A 103 -41.79 -7.92 -28.29
N ARG A 104 -42.31 -9.04 -27.79
CA ARG A 104 -41.77 -9.71 -26.60
C ARG A 104 -40.31 -10.08 -26.78
N VAL A 105 -39.97 -10.73 -27.90
CA VAL A 105 -38.59 -11.13 -28.23
C VAL A 105 -37.70 -9.89 -28.33
N SER A 106 -38.13 -8.86 -29.06
CA SER A 106 -37.38 -7.60 -29.21
C SER A 106 -37.08 -6.94 -27.86
N VAL A 107 -38.07 -6.87 -26.97
CA VAL A 107 -37.93 -6.28 -25.64
C VAL A 107 -37.01 -7.12 -24.76
N VAL A 108 -37.18 -8.45 -24.75
CA VAL A 108 -36.31 -9.37 -23.98
C VAL A 108 -34.85 -9.26 -24.43
N GLU A 109 -34.58 -9.28 -25.73
CA GLU A 109 -33.23 -9.14 -26.26
C GLU A 109 -32.63 -7.75 -25.99
N SER A 110 -33.43 -6.69 -26.13
CA SER A 110 -32.97 -5.33 -25.83
C SER A 110 -32.60 -5.17 -24.36
N VAL A 111 -33.43 -5.68 -23.45
CA VAL A 111 -33.17 -5.62 -22.00
C VAL A 111 -31.96 -6.48 -21.65
N ARG A 112 -31.85 -7.69 -22.22
CA ARG A 112 -30.68 -8.55 -22.05
C ARG A 112 -29.40 -7.81 -22.43
N ARG A 113 -29.40 -7.17 -23.60
CA ARG A 113 -28.23 -6.44 -24.11
C ARG A 113 -27.81 -5.31 -23.18
N VAL A 114 -28.75 -4.43 -22.83
CA VAL A 114 -28.46 -3.27 -21.97
C VAL A 114 -27.93 -3.72 -20.61
N ILE A 115 -28.52 -4.75 -20.00
CA ILE A 115 -28.05 -5.27 -18.70
C ILE A 115 -26.61 -5.78 -18.82
N TYR A 116 -26.28 -6.55 -19.84
CA TYR A 116 -24.93 -7.08 -19.99
C TYR A 116 -23.91 -6.00 -20.36
N GLU A 117 -24.28 -4.99 -21.14
CA GLU A 117 -23.43 -3.83 -21.43
C GLU A 117 -23.11 -3.05 -20.14
N ASP A 118 -24.13 -2.71 -19.34
CA ASP A 118 -23.96 -1.97 -18.09
C ASP A 118 -23.13 -2.77 -17.07
N ILE A 119 -23.39 -4.07 -16.94
CA ILE A 119 -22.64 -4.92 -16.02
C ILE A 119 -21.19 -5.10 -16.47
N ASN A 120 -20.94 -5.27 -17.77
CA ASN A 120 -19.56 -5.37 -18.28
C ASN A 120 -18.77 -4.11 -17.95
N ALA A 121 -19.36 -2.92 -18.16
CA ALA A 121 -18.72 -1.67 -17.80
C ALA A 121 -18.34 -1.61 -16.31
N ILE A 122 -19.26 -1.99 -15.41
CA ILE A 122 -19.00 -2.04 -13.96
C ILE A 122 -17.90 -3.06 -13.62
N ILE A 123 -17.91 -4.22 -14.29
CA ILE A 123 -16.92 -5.27 -14.04
C ILE A 123 -15.52 -4.80 -14.44
N GLU A 124 -15.39 -4.17 -15.60
CA GLU A 124 -14.13 -3.69 -16.14
C GLU A 124 -13.53 -2.54 -15.32
N GLU A 125 -14.36 -1.62 -14.82
CA GLU A 125 -13.89 -0.45 -14.06
C GLU A 125 -13.39 -0.81 -12.65
N ASP A 126 -14.19 -1.51 -11.85
CA ASP A 126 -13.96 -1.60 -10.40
C ASP A 126 -13.74 -3.03 -9.88
N VAL A 127 -14.36 -4.02 -10.51
CA VAL A 127 -14.53 -5.35 -9.90
C VAL A 127 -13.45 -6.33 -10.31
N ALA A 128 -13.04 -6.33 -11.59
CA ALA A 128 -12.09 -7.30 -12.13
C ALA A 128 -10.77 -7.32 -11.35
N LYS A 129 -10.16 -6.14 -11.19
CA LYS A 129 -8.90 -5.98 -10.45
C LYS A 129 -9.05 -6.36 -8.98
N SER A 130 -10.11 -5.89 -8.33
CA SER A 130 -10.40 -6.16 -6.91
C SER A 130 -10.57 -7.66 -6.62
N LEU A 131 -11.26 -8.39 -7.50
CA LEU A 131 -11.45 -9.83 -7.36
C LEU A 131 -10.18 -10.63 -7.65
N GLU A 132 -9.36 -10.18 -8.58
CA GLU A 132 -8.06 -10.79 -8.85
C GLU A 132 -7.12 -10.61 -7.66
N GLU A 133 -6.97 -9.38 -7.16
CA GLU A 133 -6.19 -9.06 -5.95
C GLU A 133 -6.66 -9.91 -4.77
N LEU A 134 -7.96 -9.98 -4.54
CA LEU A 134 -8.53 -10.83 -3.49
C LEU A 134 -8.21 -12.31 -3.70
N GLY A 135 -8.21 -12.79 -4.96
CA GLY A 135 -7.77 -14.14 -5.32
C GLY A 135 -6.31 -14.40 -4.96
N THR A 136 -5.41 -13.45 -5.24
CA THR A 136 -4.00 -13.55 -4.87
C THR A 136 -3.80 -13.53 -3.36
N LEU A 137 -4.54 -12.68 -2.63
CA LEU A 137 -4.49 -12.60 -1.16
C LEU A 137 -4.93 -13.92 -0.52
N VAL A 138 -6.00 -14.52 -1.02
CA VAL A 138 -6.48 -15.80 -0.49
C VAL A 138 -5.47 -16.91 -0.73
N LYS A 139 -4.83 -16.96 -1.91
CA LYS A 139 -3.75 -17.91 -2.18
C LYS A 139 -2.54 -17.68 -1.25
N LYS A 140 -2.13 -16.42 -1.07
CA LYS A 140 -0.98 -16.04 -0.25
C LYS A 140 -1.17 -16.35 1.24
N TYR A 141 -2.38 -16.16 1.76
CA TYR A 141 -2.70 -16.31 3.17
C TYR A 141 -3.56 -17.55 3.48
N SER A 142 -3.65 -18.50 2.53
CA SER A 142 -4.22 -19.83 2.73
C SER A 142 -3.33 -20.64 3.68
N GLY A 143 -3.41 -20.34 4.97
CA GLY A 143 -2.80 -21.13 6.03
C GLY A 143 -3.66 -22.34 6.41
N PRO A 144 -3.17 -23.21 7.31
CA PRO A 144 -3.98 -24.29 7.86
C PRO A 144 -5.26 -23.73 8.47
N LEU A 145 -6.40 -24.39 8.18
CA LEU A 145 -7.78 -24.00 8.53
C LEU A 145 -8.01 -23.65 10.01
N ASN A 146 -7.04 -23.94 10.90
CA ASN A 146 -7.19 -23.84 12.34
C ASN A 146 -6.70 -22.50 12.95
N ARG A 147 -6.30 -21.52 12.13
CA ARG A 147 -5.94 -20.18 12.64
C ARG A 147 -7.08 -19.20 12.40
N LYS A 148 -7.71 -18.75 13.49
CA LYS A 148 -8.69 -17.66 13.46
C LYS A 148 -7.97 -16.37 13.05
N SER A 149 -8.26 -15.88 11.85
CA SER A 149 -7.80 -14.57 11.40
C SER A 149 -8.37 -13.48 12.32
N TRP A 150 -7.56 -12.45 12.59
CA TRP A 150 -8.04 -11.26 13.29
C TRP A 150 -9.23 -10.63 12.55
N ARG A 151 -10.17 -10.07 13.31
CA ARG A 151 -11.33 -9.30 12.85
C ARG A 151 -11.38 -8.02 13.69
N PRO A 152 -11.76 -6.87 13.10
CA PRO A 152 -12.01 -5.65 13.86
C PRO A 152 -12.92 -5.94 15.04
N SER A 153 -12.52 -5.50 16.23
CA SER A 153 -13.27 -5.74 17.47
C SER A 153 -14.51 -4.86 17.57
N GLY A 154 -14.55 -3.77 16.79
CA GLY A 154 -15.54 -2.71 16.90
C GLY A 154 -15.12 -1.60 17.87
N ASP A 155 -14.03 -1.79 18.62
CA ASP A 155 -13.39 -0.73 19.40
C ASP A 155 -12.20 -0.16 18.61
N PRO A 156 -12.28 1.10 18.14
CA PRO A 156 -11.21 1.71 17.34
C PRO A 156 -9.89 1.80 18.11
N VAL A 157 -9.91 1.97 19.44
CA VAL A 157 -8.68 2.08 20.23
C VAL A 157 -7.94 0.75 20.26
N MET A 158 -8.67 -0.36 20.43
CA MET A 158 -8.11 -1.71 20.39
C MET A 158 -7.56 -2.04 19.00
N ASP A 159 -8.31 -1.70 17.95
CA ASP A 159 -7.94 -2.01 16.57
C ASP A 159 -6.72 -1.20 16.10
N MET A 160 -6.63 0.08 16.49
CA MET A 160 -5.43 0.91 16.27
C MET A 160 -4.20 0.34 16.99
N ARG A 161 -4.34 -0.06 18.27
CA ARG A 161 -3.23 -0.70 19.01
C ARG A 161 -2.74 -1.97 18.33
N ALA A 162 -3.65 -2.80 17.82
CA ALA A 162 -3.31 -4.02 17.10
C ALA A 162 -2.54 -3.72 15.80
N HIS A 163 -2.96 -2.68 15.07
CA HIS A 163 -2.27 -2.20 13.88
C HIS A 163 -0.85 -1.71 14.19
N ASP A 164 -0.71 -0.85 15.21
CA ASP A 164 0.55 -0.17 15.53
C ASP A 164 1.56 -1.09 16.24
N ALA A 165 1.10 -2.18 16.85
CA ALA A 165 1.93 -3.11 17.61
C ALA A 165 3.19 -3.56 16.85
N LYS A 166 3.07 -3.82 15.53
CA LYS A 166 4.21 -4.27 14.71
C LYS A 166 5.28 -3.18 14.56
N VAL A 167 4.86 -1.92 14.35
CA VAL A 167 5.77 -0.78 14.21
C VAL A 167 6.43 -0.47 15.55
N LEU A 168 5.64 -0.43 16.62
CA LEU A 168 6.15 -0.20 17.98
C LEU A 168 7.13 -1.29 18.41
N GLN A 169 6.88 -2.55 18.06
CA GLN A 169 7.80 -3.65 18.35
C GLN A 169 9.11 -3.50 17.59
N TYR A 170 9.08 -3.06 16.32
CA TYR A 170 10.29 -2.79 15.55
C TYR A 170 11.13 -1.67 16.19
N GLU A 171 10.51 -0.53 16.51
CA GLU A 171 11.24 0.59 17.12
C GLU A 171 11.77 0.24 18.51
N LYS A 172 10.99 -0.49 19.32
CA LYS A 172 11.47 -1.01 20.61
C LYS A 172 12.76 -1.83 20.45
N MET A 173 12.79 -2.75 19.49
CA MET A 173 13.97 -3.59 19.24
C MET A 173 15.17 -2.78 18.75
N ARG A 174 14.94 -1.76 17.92
CA ARG A 174 15.98 -0.84 17.45
C ARG A 174 16.59 -0.03 18.60
N LEU A 175 15.74 0.57 19.44
CA LEU A 175 16.19 1.37 20.58
C LEU A 175 16.93 0.53 21.62
N LEU A 176 16.46 -0.70 21.89
CA LEU A 176 17.16 -1.61 22.80
C LEU A 176 18.59 -1.92 22.33
N LYS A 177 18.79 -2.13 21.03
CA LYS A 177 20.13 -2.34 20.46
C LYS A 177 21.03 -1.11 20.66
N LEU A 178 20.49 0.08 20.45
CA LEU A 178 21.22 1.33 20.61
C LEU A 178 21.63 1.57 22.07
N VAL A 179 20.70 1.35 23.00
CA VAL A 179 20.99 1.46 24.45
C VAL A 179 22.07 0.45 24.86
N GLN A 180 22.00 -0.77 24.36
CA GLN A 180 23.02 -1.79 24.65
C GLN A 180 24.40 -1.43 24.09
N SER A 181 24.49 -0.86 22.89
CA SER A 181 25.77 -0.40 22.36
C SER A 181 26.34 0.76 23.16
N GLU A 182 25.50 1.71 23.56
CA GLU A 182 25.93 2.89 24.32
C GLU A 182 26.36 2.53 25.74
N SER A 183 25.65 1.61 26.39
CA SER A 183 26.03 1.07 27.72
C SER A 183 27.40 0.41 27.66
N LYS A 184 27.68 -0.42 26.64
CA LYS A 184 28.99 -1.06 26.46
C LYS A 184 30.10 -0.05 26.21
N ALA A 185 29.85 0.97 25.40
CA ALA A 185 30.80 2.05 25.16
C ALA A 185 31.10 2.83 26.44
N SER A 186 30.07 3.15 27.22
CA SER A 186 30.17 3.85 28.50
C SER A 186 30.95 3.04 29.53
N GLU A 187 30.66 1.75 29.68
CA GLU A 187 31.40 0.83 30.55
C GLU A 187 32.88 0.75 30.19
N HIS A 188 33.19 0.68 28.88
CA HIS A 188 34.56 0.67 28.40
C HIS A 188 35.29 2.00 28.68
N LEU A 189 34.62 3.14 28.48
CA LEU A 189 35.18 4.45 28.82
C LEU A 189 35.40 4.60 30.32
N LEU A 190 34.47 4.12 31.15
CA LEU A 190 34.58 4.16 32.60
C LEU A 190 35.80 3.37 33.09
N LYS A 191 36.02 2.16 32.54
CA LYS A 191 37.24 1.37 32.81
C LYS A 191 38.53 2.11 32.42
N LYS A 192 38.54 2.82 31.29
CA LYS A 192 39.70 3.63 30.88
C LYS A 192 39.96 4.79 31.84
N VAL A 193 38.90 5.47 32.27
CA VAL A 193 39.01 6.58 33.24
C VAL A 193 39.50 6.06 34.59
N GLU A 194 39.01 4.92 35.07
CA GLU A 194 39.48 4.30 36.32
C GLU A 194 40.95 3.89 36.24
N ALA A 195 41.37 3.28 35.12
CA ALA A 195 42.77 2.93 34.89
C ALA A 195 43.68 4.17 34.89
N GLY A 196 43.28 5.23 34.18
CA GLY A 196 44.03 6.50 34.17
C GLY A 196 44.09 7.17 35.54
N ARG A 197 43.00 7.12 36.32
CA ARG A 197 43.00 7.63 37.71
C ARG A 197 43.95 6.85 38.61
N ALA A 198 44.00 5.53 38.48
CA ALA A 198 44.91 4.68 39.23
C ALA A 198 46.38 4.97 38.88
N GLU A 199 46.68 5.19 37.60
CA GLU A 199 48.01 5.57 37.13
C GLU A 199 48.44 6.95 37.65
N CYS A 200 47.57 7.96 37.54
CA CYS A 200 47.84 9.29 38.11
C CYS A 200 48.09 9.23 39.62
N HIS A 201 47.33 8.41 40.35
CA HIS A 201 47.52 8.23 41.79
C HIS A 201 48.87 7.58 42.10
N LYS A 202 49.27 6.54 41.34
CA LYS A 202 50.58 5.91 41.47
C LYS A 202 51.71 6.91 41.21
N ASN A 203 51.65 7.65 40.11
CA ASN A 203 52.65 8.65 39.75
C ASN A 203 52.75 9.74 40.84
N HIS A 204 51.62 10.15 41.43
CA HIS A 204 51.62 11.10 42.54
C HIS A 204 52.37 10.57 43.77
N LEU A 205 52.20 9.29 44.12
CA LEU A 205 52.92 8.66 45.22
C LEU A 205 54.43 8.59 44.95
N GLU A 206 54.84 8.20 43.74
CA GLU A 206 56.25 8.16 43.33
C GLU A 206 56.91 9.54 43.38
N ILE A 207 56.23 10.58 42.85
CA ILE A 207 56.71 11.97 42.94
C ILE A 207 56.88 12.39 44.40
N LYS A 208 55.91 12.06 45.26
CA LYS A 208 55.97 12.38 46.69
C LYS A 208 57.15 11.69 47.37
N GLU A 209 57.45 10.45 47.02
CA GLU A 209 58.60 9.71 47.53
C GLU A 209 59.92 10.35 47.06
N HIS A 210 60.06 10.64 45.77
CA HIS A 210 61.25 11.33 45.23
C HIS A 210 61.45 12.71 45.86
N MET A 211 60.38 13.47 46.06
CA MET A 211 60.44 14.77 46.77
C MET A 211 60.90 14.61 48.22
N SER A 212 60.50 13.54 48.92
CA SER A 212 61.00 13.23 50.25
C SER A 212 62.50 12.92 50.25
N VAL A 213 62.99 12.19 49.26
CA VAL A 213 64.44 11.93 49.10
C VAL A 213 65.21 13.23 48.83
N LEU A 214 64.71 14.06 47.91
CA LEU A 214 65.36 15.33 47.55
C LEU A 214 65.39 16.31 48.73
N THR A 215 64.32 16.39 49.52
CA THR A 215 64.29 17.23 50.72
C THR A 215 65.29 16.75 51.78
N LYS A 216 65.46 15.43 51.96
CA LYS A 216 66.51 14.87 52.84
C LYS A 216 67.92 15.17 52.31
N LEU A 217 68.17 15.00 51.02
CA LEU A 217 69.46 15.33 50.40
C LEU A 217 69.79 16.81 50.53
N ASN A 218 68.80 17.68 50.32
CA ASN A 218 68.96 19.12 50.49
C ASN A 218 69.30 19.49 51.95
N ALA A 219 68.66 18.83 52.93
CA ALA A 219 69.01 19.02 54.34
C ALA A 219 70.46 18.60 54.62
N LEU A 220 70.91 17.45 54.12
CA LEU A 220 72.31 17.01 54.24
C LEU A 220 73.28 17.98 53.56
N ALA A 221 72.92 18.53 52.40
CA ALA A 221 73.72 19.52 51.67
C ALA A 221 73.90 20.82 52.46
N LEU A 222 72.87 21.24 53.22
CA LEU A 222 72.94 22.39 54.11
C LEU A 222 73.80 22.12 55.35
N ASP A 223 73.86 20.87 55.81
CA ASP A 223 74.68 20.45 56.96
C ASP A 223 76.17 20.23 56.60
N LEU A 224 76.54 20.27 55.32
CA LEU A 224 77.95 20.18 54.93
C LEU A 224 78.72 21.41 55.47
N PRO A 225 79.92 21.23 56.05
CA PRO A 225 80.71 22.32 56.62
C PRO A 225 81.31 23.17 55.49
N GLN A 226 80.51 24.10 54.97
CA GLN A 226 80.85 24.98 53.85
C GLN A 226 82.14 25.76 54.14
N GLU A 227 82.35 26.18 55.39
CA GLU A 227 83.58 26.87 55.82
C GLU A 227 84.84 26.03 55.63
N LYS A 228 84.79 24.72 55.93
CA LYS A 228 85.95 23.84 55.75
C LYS A 228 86.23 23.60 54.26
N MET A 229 85.19 23.42 53.45
CA MET A 229 85.36 23.24 52.00
C MET A 229 85.91 24.51 51.35
N MET A 230 85.38 25.69 51.70
CA MET A 230 85.88 26.98 51.23
C MET A 230 87.35 27.21 51.61
N SER A 231 87.72 26.92 52.87
CA SER A 231 89.13 27.01 53.30
C SER A 231 90.07 26.08 52.53
N HIS A 232 89.59 24.90 52.13
CA HIS A 232 90.39 23.94 51.37
C HIS A 232 90.53 24.36 49.91
N THR A 233 89.48 24.91 49.30
CA THR A 233 89.55 25.48 47.94
C THR A 233 90.46 26.71 47.88
N GLU A 234 90.43 27.58 48.91
CA GLU A 234 91.36 28.71 49.01
C GLU A 234 92.81 28.23 49.17
N ALA A 235 93.04 27.17 49.95
CA ALA A 235 94.37 26.57 50.10
C ALA A 235 94.91 25.97 48.79
N VAL A 236 94.08 25.27 48.02
CA VAL A 236 94.47 24.67 46.72
C VAL A 236 94.70 25.74 45.65
N LEU A 237 93.85 26.77 45.58
CA LEU A 237 94.05 27.91 44.67
C LEU A 237 95.29 28.73 45.02
N SER A 238 95.71 28.72 46.29
CA SER A 238 96.93 29.38 46.76
C SER A 238 98.20 28.55 46.52
N SER A 239 98.10 27.23 46.32
CA SER A 239 99.26 26.34 46.17
C SER A 239 99.72 26.13 44.72
N ASP A 240 98.87 26.37 43.72
CA ASP A 240 99.16 26.05 42.30
C ASP A 240 99.20 27.26 41.34
N LEU A 241 99.37 28.49 41.84
CA LEU A 241 99.75 29.61 40.96
C LEU A 241 101.28 29.63 40.79
N PRO A 242 101.85 29.14 39.67
CA PRO A 242 103.24 29.42 39.36
C PRO A 242 103.41 30.94 39.31
N LYS A 243 104.35 31.46 40.12
CA LYS A 243 104.81 32.83 40.00
C LYS A 243 105.35 33.01 38.58
N LEU A 244 104.54 33.57 37.69
CA LEU A 244 105.02 34.24 36.50
C LEU A 244 105.83 35.44 36.98
N SER A 245 107.13 35.22 37.18
CA SER A 245 108.11 36.31 37.22
C SER A 245 108.12 36.93 35.83
N MET A 246 107.40 38.03 35.69
CA MET A 246 107.76 39.09 34.74
C MET A 246 108.98 39.80 35.36
N ASP A 247 110.17 39.48 34.87
CA ASP A 247 111.34 40.36 34.92
C ASP A 247 112.16 40.11 33.65
N GLU A 248 112.75 41.21 33.17
CA GLU A 248 113.39 41.54 31.88
C GLU A 248 114.44 40.57 31.32
#